data_AF-A0A843K3S4-F1
#
_entry.id   AF-A0A843K3S4-F1
#
_cell.length_a   1.000
_cell.length_b   1.000
_cell.length_c   1.000
_cell.angle_alpha   90.00
_cell.angle_beta   90.00
_cell.angle_gamma   90.00
#
_symmetry.space_group_name_H-M   'P 1'
#
loop_
_entity.id
_entity.type
_entity.pdbx_description
1 polymer ?
#
loop_
_entity_poly.entity_id
_entity_poly.type
_entity_poly.pdbx_seq_one_letter_code
_entity_poly.pdbx_strand_id
1 'polypeptide(L)' 'MTYVLYKDEGHGFARPENRLSFYAITEAFLKEHLGGSYQPIGQDFAGANLTVPASSNQVPGLEEALKAFLNKGEVAGRI' A
#
# COMPACT_ATOMS: atom_id res chain seq x y z
N MET A 1 3.38 -12.22 8.33
CA MET A 1 4.51 -11.33 7.96
C MET A 1 4.29 -10.83 6.54
N THR A 2 4.04 -9.53 6.33
CA THR A 2 3.81 -8.92 5.00
C THR A 2 5.08 -8.24 4.52
N TYR A 3 5.44 -8.45 3.26
CA TYR A 3 6.60 -7.77 2.66
C TYR A 3 6.13 -6.79 1.57
N VAL A 4 6.48 -5.51 1.73
CA VAL A 4 6.12 -4.43 0.81
C VAL A 4 7.41 -3.85 0.23
N LEU A 5 7.47 -3.74 -1.11
CA LEU A 5 8.63 -3.26 -1.85
C LEU A 5 8.26 -2.05 -2.69
N TYR A 6 9.02 -0.97 -2.53
CA TYR A 6 8.92 0.25 -3.34
C TYR A 6 10.07 0.27 -4.35
N LYS A 7 9.76 0.15 -5.64
CA LYS A 7 10.77 -0.17 -6.67
C LYS A 7 11.69 1.00 -7.02
N ASP A 8 11.24 2.23 -6.78
CA ASP A 8 11.93 3.47 -7.11
C ASP A 8 12.46 4.22 -5.88
N GLU A 9 12.55 3.52 -4.74
CA GLU A 9 13.01 4.07 -3.46
C GLU A 9 14.24 3.35 -2.94
N GLY A 10 14.94 3.98 -2.00
CA GLY A 10 16.16 3.47 -1.38
C GLY A 10 15.99 3.27 0.13
N HIS A 11 16.97 3.74 0.92
CA HIS A 11 16.92 3.65 2.39
C HIS A 11 15.73 4.39 3.02
N GLY A 12 15.18 5.39 2.33
CA GLY A 12 13.99 6.11 2.75
C GLY A 12 13.10 6.47 1.56
N PHE A 13 12.00 7.17 1.86
CA PHE A 13 11.01 7.61 0.88
C PHE A 13 11.24 9.04 0.41
N ALA A 14 11.72 9.20 -0.82
CA ALA A 14 11.82 10.48 -1.50
C ALA A 14 10.46 10.93 -2.05
N ARG A 15 9.65 10.00 -2.55
CA ARG A 15 8.36 10.31 -3.18
C ARG A 15 7.25 10.45 -2.15
N PRO A 16 6.46 11.53 -2.18
CA PRO A 16 5.32 11.69 -1.28
C PRO A 16 4.29 10.57 -1.41
N GLU A 17 4.03 10.07 -2.63
CA GLU A 17 3.02 9.03 -2.87
C GLU A 17 3.41 7.70 -2.20
N ASN A 18 4.68 7.30 -2.34
CA ASN A 18 5.21 6.10 -1.69
C ASN A 18 5.20 6.22 -0.16
N ARG A 19 5.49 7.42 0.36
CA ARG A 19 5.46 7.69 1.80
C ARG A 19 4.03 7.58 2.34
N LEU A 20 3.06 8.14 1.62
CA LEU A 20 1.65 8.10 2.03
C LEU A 20 1.12 6.66 2.03
N SER A 21 1.38 5.90 0.97
CA SER A 21 0.99 4.48 0.93
C SER A 21 1.64 3.67 2.05
N PHE A 22 2.89 3.98 2.41
CA PHE A 22 3.58 3.31 3.51
C PHE A 22 2.92 3.60 4.85
N TYR A 23 2.53 4.85 5.12
CA TYR A 23 1.81 5.20 6.34
C TYR A 23 0.45 4.49 6.42
N ALA A 24 -0.33 4.48 5.33
CA ALA A 24 -1.61 3.78 5.30
C ALA A 24 -1.49 2.28 5.62
N ILE A 25 -0.49 1.60 5.05
CA ILE A 25 -0.20 0.19 5.36
C ILE A 25 0.23 0.02 6.81
N THR A 26 1.10 0.92 7.30
CA THR A 26 1.65 0.86 8.66
C THR A 26 0.56 1.07 9.70
N GLU A 27 -0.33 2.04 9.53
CA GLU A 27 -1.45 2.29 10.43
C GLU A 27 -2.38 1.07 10.52
N ALA A 28 -2.74 0.48 9.37
CA ALA A 28 -3.56 -0.73 9.33
C ALA A 28 -2.89 -1.92 10.03
N PHE A 29 -1.59 -2.10 9.80
CA PHE A 29 -0.80 -3.14 10.46
C PHE A 29 -0.72 -2.93 11.98
N LEU A 30 -0.44 -1.70 12.42
CA LEU A 30 -0.33 -1.36 13.84
C LEU A 30 -1.67 -1.50 14.55
N LYS A 31 -2.79 -1.09 13.93
CA LYS A 31 -4.13 -1.33 14.50
C LYS A 31 -4.38 -2.82 14.76
N GLU A 32 -3.92 -3.70 13.88
CA GLU A 32 -4.15 -5.14 14.03
C GLU A 32 -3.36 -5.74 15.20
N HIS A 33 -2.17 -5.22 15.48
CA HIS A 33 -1.27 -5.81 16.48
C HIS A 33 -1.25 -5.06 17.81
N LEU A 34 -1.51 -3.76 17.80
CA LEU A 34 -1.47 -2.88 18.97
C LEU A 34 -2.85 -2.31 19.34
N GLY A 35 -3.86 -2.51 18.48
CA GLY A 35 -5.19 -1.93 18.65
C GLY A 35 -5.24 -0.45 18.26
N GLY A 36 -6.35 0.22 18.60
CA GLY A 36 -6.61 1.61 18.26
C GLY A 36 -7.37 1.79 16.95
N SER A 37 -7.31 3.00 16.41
CA SER A 37 -7.98 3.38 15.16
C SER A 37 -6.97 3.58 14.05
N TYR A 38 -7.39 3.32 12.82
CA TYR A 38 -6.62 3.60 11.60
C TYR A 38 -7.54 4.16 10.53
N GLN A 39 -6.99 4.91 9.58
CA GLN A 39 -7.73 5.33 8.41
C GLN A 39 -7.76 4.18 7.37
N PRO A 40 -8.92 3.84 6.78
CA PRO A 40 -8.97 2.88 5.68
C PRO A 40 -8.11 3.36 4.49
N ILE A 41 -7.29 2.46 3.92
CA ILE A 41 -6.28 2.76 2.88
C ILE A 41 -6.86 3.53 1.68
N GLY A 42 -8.08 3.18 1.24
CA GLY A 42 -8.79 3.94 0.22
C GLY A 42 -7.99 4.18 -1.07
N GLN A 43 -7.60 5.44 -1.31
CA GLN A 43 -6.85 5.86 -2.51
C GLN A 43 -5.39 6.21 -2.24
N ASP A 44 -4.86 5.88 -1.06
CA ASP A 44 -3.51 6.29 -0.63
C ASP A 44 -2.39 5.61 -1.44
N PHE A 45 -2.72 4.69 -2.33
CA PHE A 45 -1.78 4.08 -3.30
C PHE A 45 -1.70 4.86 -4.62
N ALA A 46 -2.49 5.92 -4.80
CA ALA A 46 -2.51 6.71 -6.03
C ALA A 46 -1.11 7.28 -6.34
N GLY A 47 -0.52 6.86 -7.46
CA GLY A 47 0.80 7.30 -7.91
C GLY A 47 1.99 6.64 -7.20
N ALA A 48 1.75 5.75 -6.25
CA ALA A 48 2.80 4.99 -5.58
C ALA A 48 3.33 3.85 -6.49
N ASN A 49 4.58 3.47 -6.31
CA ASN A 49 5.25 2.40 -7.05
C ASN A 49 5.62 1.24 -6.12
N LEU A 50 4.60 0.61 -5.58
CA LEU A 50 4.72 -0.47 -4.60
C LEU A 50 4.31 -1.82 -5.15
N THR A 51 4.87 -2.87 -4.56
CA THR A 51 4.50 -4.27 -4.80
C THR A 51 4.49 -5.03 -3.48
N VAL A 52 3.60 -6.02 -3.36
CA VAL A 52 3.47 -6.85 -2.15
C VAL A 52 3.67 -8.30 -2.55
N PRO A 53 4.91 -8.79 -2.65
CA PRO A 53 5.18 -10.16 -3.12
C PRO A 53 4.76 -11.25 -2.13
N ALA A 54 4.50 -10.92 -0.86
CA ALA A 54 4.15 -11.90 0.15
C ALA A 54 3.13 -11.39 1.18
N SER A 55 2.16 -12.26 1.47
CA SER A 55 1.23 -12.18 2.62
C SER A 55 0.48 -10.85 2.75
N SER A 56 -0.19 -10.41 1.68
CA SER A 56 -1.08 -9.25 1.69
C SER A 56 -2.27 -9.38 2.67
N ASN A 57 -2.68 -10.61 2.99
CA ASN A 57 -3.80 -10.93 3.88
C ASN A 57 -3.55 -10.67 5.39
N GLN A 58 -2.36 -10.24 5.79
CA GLN A 58 -2.02 -10.00 7.21
C GLN A 58 -2.20 -8.54 7.62
N VAL A 59 -2.51 -7.64 6.67
CA VAL A 59 -2.80 -6.24 6.93
C VAL A 59 -4.25 -5.98 6.53
N PRO A 60 -5.12 -5.54 7.46
CA PRO A 60 -6.51 -5.24 7.16
C PRO A 60 -6.66 -4.25 6.01
N GLY A 61 -7.50 -4.58 5.02
CA GLY A 61 -7.79 -3.70 3.88
C GLY A 61 -6.71 -3.66 2.78
N LEU A 62 -5.56 -4.32 2.97
CA LEU A 62 -4.46 -4.28 2.02
C LEU A 62 -4.78 -5.03 0.73
N GLU A 63 -5.40 -6.21 0.79
CA GLU A 63 -5.74 -6.97 -0.41
C GLU A 63 -6.78 -6.26 -1.27
N GLU A 64 -7.79 -5.66 -0.63
CA GLU A 64 -8.81 -4.88 -1.30
C GLU A 64 -8.19 -3.64 -1.97
N ALA A 65 -7.32 -2.93 -1.26
CA ALA A 65 -6.61 -1.76 -1.79
C ALA A 65 -5.70 -2.13 -2.97
N LEU A 66 -4.96 -3.26 -2.89
CA LEU A 66 -4.11 -3.75 -3.97
C LEU A 66 -4.92 -4.13 -5.20
N LYS A 67 -6.04 -4.83 -5.05
CA LYS A 67 -6.95 -5.16 -6.17
C LYS A 67 -7.47 -3.88 -6.83
N ALA A 68 -7.93 -2.91 -6.03
CA ALA A 68 -8.42 -1.62 -6.55
C ALA A 68 -7.32 -0.82 -7.27
N PHE A 69 -6.08 -0.88 -6.77
CA PHE A 69 -4.92 -0.22 -7.33
C PHE A 69 -4.48 -0.85 -8.67
N LEU A 70 -4.38 -2.17 -8.75
CA LEU A 70 -3.99 -2.89 -9.96
C LEU A 70 -5.04 -2.78 -11.07
N ASN A 71 -6.32 -2.83 -10.72
CA ASN A 71 -7.41 -2.67 -11.69
C ASN A 71 -7.43 -1.28 -12.33
N LYS A 72 -6.90 -0.25 -11.65
CA LYS A 72 -6.72 1.10 -12.24
C LYS A 72 -5.53 1.17 -13.21
N GLY A 73 -4.52 0.31 -13.04
CA GLY A 73 -3.37 0.20 -13.93
C GLY A 73 -3.70 -0.40 -15.31
N GLU A 74 -4.67 -1.33 -15.39
CA GLU A 74 -5.13 -1.90 -16.67
C GLU A 74 -5.84 -0.87 -17.56
N VAL A 75 -6.46 0.17 -16.98
CA VAL A 75 -7.17 1.20 -17.76
C VAL A 75 -6.20 2.23 -18.37
N ALA A 76 -5.00 2.40 -17.78
CA ALA A 76 -4.00 3.35 -18.23
C ALA A 76 -3.09 2.83 -19.37
N GLY A 77 -3.21 1.55 -19.74
CA GLY A 77 -2.37 0.87 -20.75
C GLY A 77 -2.97 0.77 -22.16
N ARG A 78 -4.05 1.50 -22.47
CA ARG A 78 -4.61 1.58 -23.84
C ARG A 78 -4.30 2.93 -24.47
N ILE A 79 -3.10 3.08 -25.01
CA ILE A 79 -2.76 3.92 -26.18
C ILE A 79 -1.52 3.33 -26.86
#